data_AF-A0A9E3CZX6-F1
#
_entry.id   AF-A0A9E3CZX6-F1
#
_cell.length_a   1.000
_cell.length_b   1.000
_cell.length_c   1.000
_cell.angle_alpha   90.00
_cell.angle_beta   90.00
_cell.angle_gamma   90.00
#
_symmetry.space_group_name_H-M   'P 1'
#
loop_
_entity.id
_entity.type
_entity.pdbx_description
1 polymer ?
#
loop_
_entity_poly.entity_id
_entity_poly.type
_entity_poly.pdbx_seq_one_letter_code
_entity_poly.pdbx_strand_id
1 'polypeptide(L)'
;MATSRALLSPNEEAALRRIVLGALREDLRQEHLRRLIALELVKTVNDELSVTEAGMNRYRDLPQPSLPKPPIPRRLKSRTLPF
;
A
#
# COMPACT_ATOMS: atom_id res chain seq x y z
N MET A 1 -15.64 -16.76 -16.78
CA MET A 1 -15.74 -16.79 -15.30
C MET A 1 -15.47 -15.39 -14.79
N ALA A 2 -16.49 -14.68 -14.30
CA ALA A 2 -16.31 -13.35 -13.71
C ALA A 2 -15.78 -13.54 -12.28
N THR A 3 -14.47 -13.46 -12.11
CA THR A 3 -13.86 -13.40 -10.78
C THR A 3 -14.26 -12.07 -10.17
N SER A 4 -15.10 -12.13 -9.14
CA SER A 4 -15.43 -11.00 -8.27
C SER A 4 -14.12 -10.47 -7.67
N ARG A 5 -13.43 -9.56 -8.36
CA ARG A 5 -12.32 -8.78 -7.79
C ARG A 5 -12.94 -7.93 -6.68
N ALA A 6 -13.07 -8.49 -5.48
CA ALA A 6 -13.51 -7.76 -4.32
C ALA A 6 -12.67 -6.48 -4.23
N LEU A 7 -13.33 -5.33 -4.29
CA LEU A 7 -12.66 -4.05 -4.23
C LEU A 7 -12.10 -3.92 -2.82
N LEU A 8 -10.78 -3.76 -2.73
CA LEU A 8 -10.14 -3.41 -1.47
C LEU A 8 -10.38 -1.91 -1.25
N SER A 9 -10.70 -1.54 -0.03
CA SER A 9 -10.65 -0.16 0.41
C SER A 9 -9.19 0.31 0.46
N PRO A 10 -8.93 1.63 0.34
CA PRO A 10 -7.57 2.18 0.44
C PRO A 10 -6.82 1.78 1.72
N ASN A 11 -7.54 1.56 2.82
CA ASN A 11 -6.96 1.13 4.09
C ASN A 11 -6.52 -0.34 4.06
N GLU A 12 -7.27 -1.20 3.38
CA GLU A 12 -6.90 -2.61 3.19
C GLU A 12 -5.74 -2.74 2.22
N GLU A 13 -5.70 -1.92 1.18
CA GLU A 13 -4.54 -1.81 0.28
C GLU A 13 -3.29 -1.38 1.06
N ALA A 14 -3.42 -0.36 1.91
CA ALA A 14 -2.33 0.08 2.77
C ALA A 14 -1.89 -1.01 3.76
N ALA A 15 -2.83 -1.76 4.34
CA ALA A 15 -2.54 -2.89 5.20
C ALA A 15 -1.80 -4.01 4.45
N LEU A 16 -2.25 -4.39 3.24
CA LEU A 16 -1.58 -5.38 2.40
C LEU A 16 -0.14 -4.94 2.06
N ARG A 17 0.06 -3.67 1.71
CA ARG A 17 1.41 -3.11 1.46
C ARG A 17 2.30 -3.23 2.69
N ARG A 18 1.79 -2.89 3.87
CA ARG A 18 2.52 -2.99 5.13
C ARG A 18 2.95 -4.42 5.42
N ILE A 19 2.06 -5.40 5.21
CA ILE A 19 2.38 -6.82 5.41
C ILE A 19 3.48 -7.27 4.45
N VAL A 20 3.40 -6.88 3.16
CA VAL A 20 4.46 -7.16 2.17
C VAL A 20 5.81 -6.56 2.58
N LEU A 21 5.80 -5.40 3.25
CA LEU A 21 7.00 -4.74 3.78
C LEU A 21 7.48 -5.28 5.14
N GLY A 22 6.80 -6.28 5.71
CA GLY A 22 7.19 -6.91 6.97
C GLY A 22 6.54 -6.34 8.24
N ALA A 23 5.42 -5.62 8.11
CA ALA A 23 4.68 -5.16 9.29
C ALA A 23 4.13 -6.32 10.12
N LEU A 24 4.15 -6.16 11.44
CA LEU A 24 3.64 -7.15 12.37
C LEU A 24 2.13 -7.04 12.51
N ARG A 25 1.51 -8.11 13.03
CA ARG A 25 0.06 -8.17 13.24
C ARG A 25 -0.46 -7.08 14.18
N GLU A 26 0.34 -6.66 15.14
CA GLU A 26 0.01 -5.61 16.10
C GLU A 26 -0.07 -4.21 15.47
N ASP A 27 0.68 -3.96 14.39
CA ASP A 27 0.69 -2.69 13.67
C ASP A 27 -0.55 -2.49 12.77
N LEU A 28 -1.38 -3.53 12.66
CA LEU A 28 -2.49 -3.61 11.73
C LEU A 28 -3.82 -3.63 12.47
N ARG A 29 -4.78 -2.86 11.95
CA ARG A 29 -6.16 -2.90 12.41
C ARG A 29 -6.73 -4.30 12.16
N GLN A 30 -7.22 -4.95 13.22
CA GLN A 30 -7.75 -6.32 13.17
C GLN A 30 -8.89 -6.46 12.15
N GLU A 31 -9.69 -5.42 11.92
CA GLU A 31 -10.77 -5.42 10.92
C GLU A 31 -10.24 -5.63 9.49
N HIS A 32 -9.19 -4.90 9.10
CA HIS A 32 -8.57 -5.02 7.78
C HIS A 32 -7.85 -6.37 7.65
N LEU A 33 -7.18 -6.82 8.72
CA LEU A 33 -6.52 -8.13 8.75
C LEU A 33 -7.51 -9.27 8.51
N ARG A 34 -8.64 -9.28 9.25
CA ARG A 34 -9.69 -10.29 9.10
C ARG A 34 -10.23 -10.31 7.67
N ARG A 35 -10.40 -9.14 7.05
CA ARG A 35 -10.90 -9.06 5.68
C ARG A 35 -9.88 -9.53 4.66
N LEU A 36 -8.60 -9.18 4.81
CA LEU A 36 -7.52 -9.69 3.95
C LEU A 36 -7.35 -11.21 4.05
N ILE A 37 -7.53 -11.79 5.25
CA ILE A 37 -7.55 -13.25 5.46
C ILE A 37 -8.78 -13.88 4.81
N ALA A 38 -9.96 -13.28 4.98
CA ALA A 38 -11.20 -13.77 4.35
C ALA A 38 -11.17 -13.70 2.81
N LEU A 39 -10.33 -12.83 2.25
CA LEU A 39 -10.08 -12.72 0.81
C LEU A 39 -8.90 -13.59 0.34
N GLU A 40 -8.33 -14.42 1.22
CA GLU A 40 -7.20 -15.30 0.96
C GLU A 40 -5.95 -14.57 0.43
N LEU A 41 -5.82 -13.26 0.71
CA LEU A 41 -4.66 -12.45 0.31
C LEU A 41 -3.52 -12.58 1.31
N VAL A 42 -3.85 -12.88 2.56
CA VAL A 42 -2.91 -13.05 3.67
C VAL A 42 -3.33 -14.29 4.45
N LYS A 43 -2.37 -15.04 4.95
CA LYS A 43 -2.58 -16.16 5.86
C LYS A 43 -1.73 -15.99 7.11
N THR A 44 -2.18 -16.60 8.20
CA THR A 44 -1.38 -16.72 9.42
C THR A 44 -0.76 -18.11 9.45
N VAL A 45 0.57 -18.18 9.59
CA VAL A 45 1.33 -19.42 9.72
C VAL A 45 2.22 -19.29 10.95
N ASN A 46 2.06 -20.18 11.94
CA ASN A 46 2.80 -20.11 13.21
C ASN A 46 2.72 -18.73 13.91
N ASP A 47 1.52 -18.16 13.96
CA ASP A 47 1.24 -16.79 14.44
C ASP A 47 1.87 -15.64 13.62
N GLU A 48 2.60 -15.95 12.55
CA GLU A 48 3.21 -14.97 11.66
C GLU A 48 2.32 -14.66 10.46
N LEU A 49 2.30 -13.40 10.02
CA LEU A 49 1.58 -12.99 8.82
C LEU A 49 2.40 -13.28 7.58
N SER A 50 1.83 -14.07 6.68
CA SER A 50 2.42 -14.40 5.39
C SER A 50 1.47 -14.00 4.26
N VAL A 51 1.99 -13.31 3.25
CA VAL A 51 1.24 -12.94 2.05
C VAL A 51 1.12 -14.17 1.14
N THR A 52 -0.07 -14.41 0.58
CA THR A 52 -0.29 -15.49 -0.39
C THR A 52 0.11 -15.05 -1.80
N GLU A 53 0.18 -15.98 -2.75
CA GLU A 53 0.41 -15.63 -4.16
C GLU A 53 -0.69 -14.69 -4.70
N ALA A 54 -1.94 -14.91 -4.30
CA ALA A 54 -3.06 -14.03 -4.64
C ALA A 54 -2.88 -12.62 -4.04
N GLY A 55 -2.44 -12.54 -2.78
CA GLY A 55 -2.10 -11.27 -2.14
C GLY A 55 -0.95 -10.53 -2.83
N MET A 56 0.09 -11.25 -3.25
CA MET A 56 1.23 -10.67 -3.95
C MET A 56 0.85 -10.17 -5.34
N ASN A 57 0.04 -10.93 -6.09
CA ASN A 57 -0.52 -10.49 -7.37
C ASN A 57 -1.38 -9.24 -7.18
N ARG A 58 -2.22 -9.22 -6.14
CA ARG A 58 -3.05 -8.05 -5.83
C ARG A 58 -2.20 -6.83 -5.47
N TYR A 59 -1.16 -7.02 -4.66
CA TYR A 59 -0.20 -5.96 -4.30
C TYR A 59 0.46 -5.34 -5.55
N ARG A 60 0.86 -6.17 -6.53
CA ARG A 60 1.48 -5.71 -7.78
C ARG A 60 0.51 -4.93 -8.68
N ASP A 61 -0.78 -5.27 -8.62
CA ASP A 61 -1.86 -4.57 -9.32
C ASP A 61 -2.26 -3.25 -8.62
N LEU A 62 -1.84 -3.00 -7.38
CA LEU A 62 -2.22 -1.77 -6.68
C LEU A 62 -1.60 -0.54 -7.36
N PRO A 63 -2.37 0.57 -7.48
CA PRO A 63 -1.83 1.81 -8.02
C PRO A 63 -0.70 2.30 -7.11
N GLN A 64 0.53 2.24 -7.61
CA GLN A 64 1.68 2.73 -6.86
C GLN A 64 1.49 4.22 -6.58
N PRO A 65 1.87 4.72 -5.39
CA PRO A 65 1.86 6.15 -5.15
C PRO A 65 2.80 6.76 -6.19
N SER A 66 2.23 7.48 -7.16
CA SER A 66 3.02 8.31 -8.07
C SER A 66 3.77 9.27 -7.17
N LEU A 67 5.10 9.17 -7.13
CA LEU A 67 5.94 10.14 -6.43
C LEU A 67 5.43 11.54 -6.82
N PRO A 68 5.12 12.42 -5.85
CA PRO A 68 4.73 13.77 -6.21
C PRO A 68 5.83 14.33 -7.09
N LYS A 69 5.48 14.82 -8.30
CA LYS A 69 6.43 15.48 -9.18
C LYS A 69 7.22 16.47 -8.32
N PRO A 70 8.56 16.43 -8.33
CA PRO A 70 9.35 17.35 -7.53
C PRO A 70 8.85 18.77 -7.82
N PRO A 71 8.64 19.61 -6.79
CA PRO A 71 8.19 20.97 -7.02
C PRO A 71 9.18 21.62 -7.98
N ILE A 72 8.67 22.12 -9.12
CA ILE A 72 9.49 22.88 -10.06
C ILE A 72 10.14 23.99 -9.24
N PRO A 73 11.49 24.04 -9.13
CA PRO A 73 12.14 25.07 -8.34
C PRO A 73 11.68 26.40 -8.92
N ARG A 74 10.93 27.17 -8.12
CA ARG A 74 10.62 28.55 -8.46
C ARG A 74 11.98 29.21 -8.67
N ARG A 75 12.31 29.58 -9.92
CA ARG A 75 13.42 30.51 -10.20
C ARG A 75 13.11 31.75 -9.38
N LEU A 76 13.76 31.87 -8.23
CA LEU A 76 13.89 33.12 -7.51
C LEU A 76 14.52 34.06 -8.53
N LYS A 77 13.72 34.97 -9.08
CA LYS A 77 14.24 36.09 -9.87
C LYS A 77 15.17 36.81 -8.91
N SER A 78 16.47 36.60 -9.08
CA SER A 78 17.50 37.38 -8.42
C SER A 78 17.19 38.83 -8.73
N ARG A 79 16.65 39.52 -7.73
CA ARG A 79 16.45 40.96 -7.78
C ARG A 79 17.85 41.54 -7.73
N THR A 80 18.40 41.89 -8.89
CA THR A 80 19.61 42.70 -8.99
C THR A 80 19.31 44.01 -8.27
N LEU A 81 19.92 44.21 -7.10
CA LEU A 81 19.98 45.51 -6.46
C LEU A 81 21.01 46.33 -7.23
N PRO A 82 20.66 47.52 -7.75
CA PRO A 82 21.65 48.43 -8.30
C PRO A 82 22.48 49.03 -7.15
N PHE A 83 23.79 49.12 -7.44
CA PHE A 83 24.93 49.73 -6.74
C PHE A 83 24.69 50.49 -5.43
#